data_AF-A0AA96TQF3-F1
#
_entry.id   AF-A0AA96TQF3-F1
#
_cell.length_a   1.000
_cell.length_b   1.000
_cell.length_c   1.000
_cell.angle_alpha   90.00
_cell.angle_beta   90.00
_cell.angle_gamma   90.00
#
_symmetry.space_group_name_H-M   'P 1'
#
loop_
_entity.id
_entity.type
_entity.pdbx_description
1 polymer ?
#
loop_
_entity_poly.entity_id
_entity_poly.type
_entity_poly.pdbx_seq_one_letter_code
_entity_poly.pdbx_strand_id
1 'polypeptide(L)'
;MQSWLSMLGEAAAEGRTFARVRVVTTPLTDYSRFGVWCSQFTGGAGEDIRYLPRDQAEGLPKHDYWLFDSRKVVRMHFDDGMSFLGGEVVDDPAEIIQYNYWRDAARHHAVRREDFAAE
;
A
#
# COMPACT_ATOMS: atom_id res chain seq x y z
N MET A 1 17.49 -10.96 13.90
CA MET A 1 16.21 -10.37 13.44
C MET A 1 16.55 -9.50 12.23
N GLN A 2 16.19 -9.91 11.02
CA GLN A 2 16.40 -9.06 9.84
C GLN A 2 15.51 -7.83 9.94
N SER A 3 16.04 -6.66 9.58
CA SER A 3 15.21 -5.46 9.47
C SER A 3 14.32 -5.56 8.24
N TRP A 4 13.16 -4.90 8.27
CA TRP A 4 12.27 -4.80 7.12
C TRP A 4 12.99 -4.28 5.87
N LEU A 5 13.91 -3.33 6.05
CA LEU A 5 14.69 -2.75 4.95
C LEU A 5 15.68 -3.76 4.34
N SER A 6 16.32 -4.62 5.15
CA SER A 6 17.20 -5.68 4.64
C SER A 6 16.40 -6.68 3.81
N MET A 7 15.23 -7.08 4.33
CA MET A 7 14.34 -8.01 3.62
C MET A 7 13.86 -7.42 2.28
N LEU A 8 13.49 -6.14 2.25
CA LEU A 8 13.13 -5.46 1.01
C LEU A 8 14.29 -5.42 0.01
N GLY A 9 15.48 -5.05 0.47
CA GLY A 9 16.67 -4.97 -0.39
C GLY A 9 17.09 -6.32 -0.97
N GLU A 10 17.08 -7.38 -0.15
CA GLU A 10 17.37 -8.76 -0.59
C GLU A 10 16.32 -9.22 -1.61
N ALA A 11 15.04 -9.01 -1.32
CA ALA A 11 13.96 -9.42 -2.22
C ALA A 11 13.97 -8.64 -3.55
N ALA A 12 14.31 -7.35 -3.51
CA ALA A 12 14.49 -6.54 -4.72
C ALA A 12 15.69 -7.02 -5.54
N ALA A 13 16.80 -7.40 -4.90
CA ALA A 13 17.96 -7.99 -5.57
C ALA A 13 17.65 -9.34 -6.22
N GLU A 14 16.69 -10.10 -5.67
CA GLU A 14 16.14 -11.32 -6.27
C GLU A 14 15.11 -11.06 -7.40
N GLY A 15 14.83 -9.79 -7.72
CA GLY A 15 13.87 -9.39 -8.76
C GLY A 15 12.41 -9.39 -8.31
N ARG A 16 12.13 -9.53 -7.01
CA ARG A 16 10.76 -9.42 -6.48
C ARG A 16 10.35 -7.95 -6.42
N THR A 17 9.07 -7.69 -6.67
CA THR A 17 8.52 -6.32 -6.63
C THR A 17 7.66 -6.13 -5.40
N PHE A 18 7.97 -5.08 -4.61
CA PHE A 18 7.11 -4.59 -3.56
C PHE A 18 6.53 -3.24 -4.00
N ALA A 19 5.21 -3.12 -3.98
CA ALA A 19 4.53 -1.89 -4.33
C ALA A 19 3.41 -1.60 -3.34
N ARG A 20 3.20 -0.32 -3.03
CA ARG A 20 2.19 0.14 -2.09
C ARG A 20 1.56 1.43 -2.56
N VAL A 21 0.23 1.47 -2.55
CA VAL A 21 -0.54 2.70 -2.71
C VAL A 21 -1.11 3.07 -1.35
N ARG A 22 -0.88 4.30 -0.90
CA ARG A 22 -1.45 4.85 0.34
C ARG A 22 -2.54 5.85 0.00
N VAL A 23 -3.76 5.57 0.42
CA VAL A 23 -4.87 6.51 0.31
C VAL A 23 -4.83 7.48 1.48
N VAL A 24 -4.69 8.77 1.20
CA VAL A 24 -4.49 9.81 2.21
C VAL A 24 -5.55 10.90 2.12
N THR A 25 -5.98 11.41 3.27
CA THR A 25 -6.87 12.58 3.32
C THR A 25 -6.02 13.83 3.29
N THR A 26 -6.37 14.77 2.41
CA THR A 26 -5.76 16.10 2.33
C THR A 26 -6.64 17.14 3.03
N PRO A 27 -6.08 18.10 3.78
CA PRO A 27 -4.66 18.24 4.11
C PRO A 27 -4.14 17.12 5.03
N LEU A 28 -2.87 16.73 4.85
CA LEU A 28 -2.24 15.67 5.62
C LEU A 28 -2.16 16.02 7.11
N THR A 29 -2.48 15.06 7.97
CA THR A 29 -2.16 15.12 9.39
C THR A 29 -0.65 15.00 9.62
N ASP A 30 -0.15 15.45 10.77
CA ASP A 30 1.29 15.35 11.09
C ASP A 30 1.79 13.90 11.07
N TYR A 31 0.97 12.97 11.52
CA TYR A 31 1.27 11.54 11.42
C TYR A 31 1.39 11.07 9.97
N SER A 32 0.51 11.53 9.09
CA SER A 32 0.56 11.19 7.67
C SER A 32 1.80 11.78 7.00
N ARG A 33 2.18 13.02 7.33
CA ARG A 33 3.43 13.65 6.87
C ARG A 33 4.66 12.88 7.32
N PHE A 34 4.69 12.47 8.59
CA PHE A 34 5.74 11.59 9.10
C PHE A 34 5.81 10.27 8.33
N GLY A 35 4.66 9.69 7.99
CA GLY A 35 4.56 8.51 7.14
C GLY A 35 5.15 8.71 5.72
N VAL A 36 4.93 9.88 5.11
CA VAL A 36 5.54 10.28 3.82
C VAL A 36 7.06 10.41 3.95
N TRP A 37 7.54 11.04 5.02
CA TRP A 37 8.97 11.17 5.30
C TRP A 37 9.64 9.80 5.48
N CYS A 38 9.09 8.92 6.33
CA CYS A 38 9.64 7.57 6.54
C CYS A 38 9.63 6.72 5.27
N SER A 39 8.67 6.92 4.36
CA SER A 39 8.59 6.11 3.13
C SER A 39 9.76 6.32 2.15
N GLN A 40 10.61 7.33 2.36
CA GLN A 40 11.85 7.48 1.60
C GLN A 40 12.84 6.33 1.83
N PHE A 41 12.87 5.74 3.04
CA PHE A 41 13.81 4.68 3.37
C PHE A 41 13.42 3.36 2.70
N THR A 42 12.13 3.04 2.69
CA THR A 42 11.59 1.87 2.02
C THR A 42 11.64 2.02 0.50
N GLY A 43 11.42 3.24 -0.02
CA GLY A 43 11.64 3.55 -1.44
C GLY A 43 13.09 3.33 -1.87
N GLY A 44 14.04 3.80 -1.07
CA GLY A 44 15.47 3.55 -1.30
C GLY A 44 15.88 2.08 -1.22
N ALA A 45 15.10 1.24 -0.54
CA ALA A 45 15.29 -0.21 -0.46
C ALA A 45 14.61 -0.99 -1.60
N GLY A 46 13.91 -0.32 -2.53
CA GLY A 46 13.29 -0.93 -3.71
C GLY A 46 11.76 -1.07 -3.68
N GLU A 47 11.06 -0.47 -2.70
CA GLU A 47 9.59 -0.44 -2.66
C GLU A 47 9.02 0.69 -3.55
N ASP A 48 8.12 0.39 -4.50
CA ASP A 48 7.36 1.40 -5.26
C ASP A 48 6.21 1.93 -4.40
N ILE A 49 6.45 3.05 -3.70
CA ILE A 49 5.44 3.70 -2.85
C ILE A 49 4.81 4.88 -3.57
N ARG A 50 3.48 4.86 -3.59
CA ARG A 50 2.64 5.89 -4.21
C ARG A 50 1.56 6.39 -3.26
N TYR A 51 1.11 7.61 -3.50
CA TYR A 51 0.08 8.28 -2.71
C TYR A 51 -1.12 8.61 -3.60
N LEU A 52 -2.31 8.37 -3.07
CA LEU A 52 -3.58 8.65 -3.72
C LEU A 52 -4.42 9.54 -2.80
N PRO A 53 -4.73 10.77 -3.19
CA PRO A 53 -5.71 11.59 -2.48
C PRO A 53 -7.07 10.87 -2.37
N ARG A 54 -7.67 10.91 -1.18
CA ARG A 54 -8.90 10.14 -0.87
C ARG A 54 -10.10 10.55 -1.73
N ASP A 55 -10.16 11.80 -2.16
CA ASP A 55 -11.15 12.33 -3.11
C ASP A 55 -11.00 11.73 -4.52
N GLN A 56 -9.83 11.20 -4.87
CA GLN A 56 -9.56 10.50 -6.13
C GLN A 56 -9.62 8.97 -6.00
N ALA A 57 -9.94 8.45 -4.81
CA ALA A 57 -10.03 7.03 -4.51
C ALA A 57 -11.46 6.47 -4.67
N GLU A 58 -12.32 7.13 -5.45
CA GLU A 58 -13.68 6.66 -5.69
C GLU A 58 -13.68 5.29 -6.39
N GLY A 59 -14.56 4.37 -5.94
CA GLY A 59 -14.64 3.01 -6.46
C GLY A 59 -13.56 2.03 -5.96
N LEU A 60 -12.61 2.50 -5.13
CA LEU A 60 -11.64 1.66 -4.43
C LEU A 60 -12.19 1.11 -3.11
N PRO A 61 -11.61 0.02 -2.56
CA PRO A 61 -12.07 -0.56 -1.31
C PRO A 61 -11.80 0.42 -0.15
N LYS A 62 -12.69 0.40 0.84
CA LYS A 62 -12.58 1.21 2.06
C LYS A 62 -11.74 0.54 3.16
N HIS A 63 -11.11 -0.59 2.84
CA HIS A 63 -10.29 -1.39 3.73
C HIS A 63 -8.92 -1.64 3.10
N ASP A 64 -7.94 -1.86 3.96
CA ASP A 64 -6.59 -2.20 3.54
C ASP A 64 -6.48 -3.68 3.20
N TYR A 65 -5.60 -4.02 2.27
CA TYR A 65 -5.31 -5.40 1.92
C TYR A 65 -3.89 -5.55 1.39
N TRP A 66 -3.36 -6.76 1.53
CA TRP A 66 -2.18 -7.22 0.82
C TRP A 66 -2.59 -8.10 -0.35
N LEU A 67 -1.88 -7.99 -1.47
CA LEU A 67 -2.05 -8.85 -2.64
C LEU A 67 -0.69 -9.43 -3.02
N PHE A 68 -0.59 -10.75 -2.99
CA PHE A 68 0.62 -11.50 -3.31
C PHE A 68 0.43 -12.29 -4.60
N ASP A 69 1.41 -12.18 -5.50
CA ASP A 69 1.46 -12.88 -6.79
C ASP A 69 0.16 -12.80 -7.61
N SER A 70 -0.62 -11.72 -7.45
CA SER A 70 -1.95 -11.55 -8.07
C SER A 70 -2.97 -12.66 -7.76
N ARG A 71 -2.73 -13.50 -6.75
CA ARG A 71 -3.54 -14.71 -6.48
C ARG A 71 -3.92 -14.92 -5.01
N LYS A 72 -3.27 -14.22 -4.09
CA LYS A 72 -3.52 -14.37 -2.65
C LYS A 72 -3.75 -13.00 -2.05
N VAL A 73 -4.93 -12.83 -1.45
CA VAL A 73 -5.31 -11.59 -0.79
C VAL A 73 -5.36 -11.81 0.71
N VAL A 74 -4.83 -10.86 1.46
CA VAL A 74 -5.02 -10.76 2.90
C VAL A 74 -5.72 -9.44 3.19
N ARG A 75 -7.02 -9.51 3.49
CA ARG A 75 -7.81 -8.34 3.90
C ARG A 75 -7.47 -7.99 5.34
N MET A 76 -7.20 -6.72 5.60
CA MET A 76 -6.87 -6.24 6.94
C MET A 76 -8.12 -5.67 7.61
N HIS A 77 -8.34 -6.07 8.86
CA HIS A 77 -9.45 -5.62 9.67
C HIS A 77 -8.95 -4.70 10.79
N PHE A 78 -9.61 -3.56 10.93
CA PHE A 78 -9.35 -2.57 11.98
C PHE A 78 -10.66 -2.26 12.71
N ASP A 79 -10.56 -1.93 13.99
CA ASP A 79 -11.70 -1.38 14.74
C ASP A 79 -11.90 0.11 14.45
N ASP A 80 -12.97 0.69 15.00
CA ASP A 80 -13.29 2.12 14.86
C ASP A 80 -12.20 3.03 15.46
N GLY A 81 -11.37 2.49 16.36
CA GLY A 81 -10.21 3.15 16.96
C GLY A 81 -8.92 3.02 16.13
N MET A 82 -8.98 2.43 14.93
CA MET A 82 -7.84 2.15 14.05
C MET A 82 -6.86 1.11 14.64
N SER A 83 -7.30 0.30 15.60
CA SER A 83 -6.51 -0.82 16.12
C SER A 83 -6.60 -2.01 15.17
N PHE A 84 -5.47 -2.62 14.86
CA PHE A 84 -5.43 -3.80 14.01
C PHE A 84 -6.04 -5.01 14.72
N LEU A 85 -7.10 -5.59 14.13
CA LEU A 85 -7.80 -6.75 14.65
C LEU A 85 -7.29 -8.07 14.07
N GLY A 86 -6.76 -8.05 12.84
CA GLY A 86 -6.24 -9.24 12.18
C GLY A 86 -6.32 -9.18 10.66
N GLY A 87 -5.74 -10.21 10.03
CA GLY A 87 -5.80 -10.42 8.58
C GLY A 87 -6.65 -11.63 8.24
N GLU A 88 -7.55 -11.48 7.27
CA GLU A 88 -8.36 -12.55 6.69
C GLU A 88 -7.78 -12.94 5.33
N VAL A 89 -7.52 -14.23 5.12
CA VAL A 89 -7.12 -14.75 3.82
C VAL A 89 -8.38 -14.91 2.97
N VAL A 90 -8.41 -14.26 1.81
CA VAL A 90 -9.51 -14.39 0.85
C VAL A 90 -9.12 -15.44 -0.19
N ASP A 91 -9.89 -16.52 -0.24
CA ASP A 91 -9.67 -17.66 -1.14
C ASP A 91 -10.64 -17.68 -2.33
N ASP A 92 -11.67 -16.82 -2.36
CA ASP A 92 -12.62 -16.74 -3.48
C ASP A 92 -11.92 -16.14 -4.74
N PRO A 93 -11.83 -16.89 -5.85
CA PRO A 93 -11.24 -16.39 -7.10
C PRO A 93 -11.92 -15.13 -7.65
N ALA A 94 -13.24 -14.99 -7.48
CA ALA A 94 -13.96 -13.83 -7.98
C ALA A 94 -13.57 -12.55 -7.21
N GLU A 95 -13.43 -12.66 -5.89
CA GLU A 95 -12.93 -11.56 -5.07
C GLU A 95 -11.47 -11.23 -5.42
N ILE A 96 -10.61 -12.22 -5.59
CA ILE A 96 -9.20 -12.02 -5.96
C ILE A 96 -9.09 -11.22 -7.27
N ILE A 97 -9.95 -11.49 -8.26
CA ILE A 97 -10.00 -10.70 -9.51
C ILE A 97 -10.35 -9.25 -9.22
N GLN A 98 -11.34 -8.99 -8.34
CA GLN A 98 -11.72 -7.64 -7.94
C GLN A 98 -10.58 -6.90 -7.24
N TYR A 99 -9.81 -7.58 -6.37
CA TYR A 99 -8.63 -7.00 -5.73
C TYR A 99 -7.52 -6.66 -6.72
N ASN A 100 -7.32 -7.48 -7.76
CA ASN A 100 -6.38 -7.15 -8.84
C ASN A 100 -6.82 -5.90 -9.61
N TYR A 101 -8.11 -5.80 -9.92
CA TYR A 101 -8.66 -4.59 -10.55
C TYR A 101 -8.42 -3.35 -9.68
N TRP A 102 -8.70 -3.43 -8.39
CA TRP A 102 -8.46 -2.33 -7.46
C TRP A 102 -6.99 -1.95 -7.34
N ARG A 103 -6.05 -2.91 -7.37
CA ARG A 103 -4.61 -2.62 -7.44
C ARG A 103 -4.28 -1.76 -8.65
N ASP A 104 -4.77 -2.16 -9.82
CA ASP A 104 -4.43 -1.49 -11.08
C ASP A 104 -5.06 -0.09 -11.17
N ALA A 105 -6.33 0.05 -10.75
CA ALA A 105 -7.00 1.34 -10.64
C ALA A 105 -6.27 2.26 -9.63
N ALA A 106 -5.94 1.76 -8.45
CA ALA A 106 -5.22 2.53 -7.44
C ALA A 106 -3.85 2.99 -7.94
N ARG A 107 -3.08 2.13 -8.61
CA ARG A 107 -1.76 2.50 -9.17
C ARG A 107 -1.84 3.49 -10.32
N HIS A 108 -2.91 3.45 -11.10
CA HIS A 108 -3.13 4.40 -12.21
C HIS A 108 -3.33 5.83 -11.70
N HIS A 109 -4.12 6.00 -10.64
CA HIS A 109 -4.42 7.32 -10.07
C HIS A 109 -3.36 7.80 -9.06
N ALA A 110 -2.55 6.91 -8.49
CA ALA A 110 -1.58 7.27 -7.48
C ALA A 110 -0.30 7.89 -8.07
N VAL A 111 0.17 8.96 -7.44
CA VAL A 111 1.42 9.65 -7.75
C VAL A 111 2.59 9.07 -6.95
N ARG A 112 3.82 9.16 -7.47
CA ARG A 112 5.00 8.67 -6.75
C ARG A 112 5.23 9.51 -5.49
N ARG A 113 5.84 8.89 -4.47
CA ARG A 113 6.21 9.57 -3.22
C ARG A 113 7.01 10.87 -3.44
N GLU A 114 7.94 10.87 -4.39
CA GLU A 114 8.79 12.02 -4.68
C GLU A 114 7.98 13.21 -5.20
N ASP A 115 7.07 12.95 -6.14
CA ASP A 115 6.17 13.96 -6.70
C ASP A 115 5.21 14.48 -5.62
N PHE A 116 4.62 13.56 -4.84
CA PHE A 116 3.68 13.89 -3.77
C PHE A 116 4.31 14.69 -2.61
N ALA A 117 5.60 14.47 -2.33
CA ALA A 117 6.29 15.18 -1.25
C ALA A 117 6.83 16.56 -1.68
N ALA A 118 6.79 16.87 -2.98
CA ALA A 118 7.25 18.13 -3.54
C ALA A 118 6.11 19.18 -3.67
N GLU A 119 4.85 18.76 -3.55
CA GLU A 119 3.65 19.60 -3.45
C GLU A 119 3.45 20.18 -2.03
#